data_AF-A0A524DM68-F1
#
_entry.id   AF-A0A524DM68-F1
#
_cell.length_a   1.000
_cell.length_b   1.000
_cell.length_c   1.000
_cell.angle_alpha   90.00
_cell.angle_beta   90.00
_cell.angle_gamma   90.00
#
_symmetry.space_group_name_H-M   'P 1'
#
loop_
_entity.id
_entity.type
_entity.pdbx_description
1 polymer ?
#
loop_
_entity_poly.entity_id
_entity_poly.type
_entity_poly.pdbx_seq_one_letter_code
_entity_poly.pdbx_strand_id
1 'polypeptide(L)'
;MAKKKSKKKWDFKAAKDLFYDYLEKRQEKKQINLPPETIQIDNLNRKEALNRLYNLTDSVIEKIYSSGRPSIQLPSRTSTNIIWDEENDLLLLGKQLQEKQFHSLSSVADITRLMRVLEAVNELLVKDLHATKREIFYSDVKLFGEQKNSDKSIEDIATMLYTTRNSTHIVASAKGSCIGRLRIRDKSDIIDLEGLGSGGWTISPMLDNIEILESDAE
;
A
#
# COMPACT_ATOMS: atom_id res chain seq x y z
N MET A 1 3.51 -41.04 54.31
CA MET A 1 4.35 -39.83 54.45
C MET A 1 4.37 -39.09 53.11
N ALA A 2 3.70 -37.94 53.01
CA ALA A 2 3.66 -37.17 51.76
C ALA A 2 4.96 -36.37 51.59
N LYS A 3 5.72 -36.64 50.52
CA LYS A 3 6.92 -35.87 50.15
C LYS A 3 6.53 -34.41 49.88
N LYS A 4 7.08 -33.47 50.66
CA LYS A 4 6.99 -32.01 50.42
C LYS A 4 7.39 -31.72 48.98
N LYS A 5 6.45 -31.26 48.14
CA LYS A 5 6.76 -30.71 46.81
C LYS A 5 7.67 -29.48 47.01
N SER A 6 8.89 -29.57 46.51
CA SER A 6 9.85 -28.46 46.40
C SER A 6 9.15 -27.26 45.75
N LYS A 7 9.02 -26.15 46.47
CA LYS A 7 8.55 -24.87 45.91
C LYS A 7 9.64 -24.39 44.94
N LYS A 8 9.42 -24.56 43.63
CA LYS A 8 10.24 -23.91 42.60
C LYS A 8 10.29 -22.41 42.92
N LYS A 9 11.49 -21.89 43.19
CA LYS A 9 11.74 -20.48 43.40
C LYS A 9 11.90 -19.86 42.02
N TRP A 10 10.83 -19.27 41.50
CA TRP A 10 10.84 -18.61 40.20
C TRP A 10 11.66 -17.33 40.31
N ASP A 11 12.61 -17.14 39.39
CA ASP A 11 13.38 -15.91 39.30
C ASP A 11 12.60 -14.87 38.51
N PHE A 12 11.82 -14.07 39.23
CA PHE A 12 11.01 -13.00 38.64
C PHE A 12 11.86 -11.90 37.99
N LYS A 13 13.15 -11.76 38.37
CA LYS A 13 14.03 -10.77 37.77
C LYS A 13 14.45 -11.22 36.37
N ALA A 14 14.92 -12.45 36.25
CA ALA A 14 15.28 -13.04 34.95
C ALA A 14 14.09 -13.08 33.97
N ALA A 15 12.89 -13.38 34.46
CA ALA A 15 11.67 -13.35 33.64
C ALA A 15 11.32 -11.93 33.15
N LYS A 16 11.54 -10.92 34.00
CA LYS A 16 11.27 -9.51 33.66
C LYS A 16 12.30 -8.98 32.66
N ASP A 17 13.56 -9.34 32.81
CA ASP A 17 14.64 -8.96 31.89
C ASP A 17 14.40 -9.59 30.50
N LEU A 18 14.04 -10.88 30.44
CA LEU A 18 13.62 -11.55 29.19
C LEU A 18 12.39 -10.89 28.53
N PHE A 19 11.44 -10.42 29.33
CA PHE A 19 10.25 -9.72 28.82
C PHE A 19 10.61 -8.35 28.24
N TYR A 20 11.52 -7.60 28.86
CA TYR A 20 12.01 -6.34 28.30
C TYR A 20 12.80 -6.57 27.01
N ASP A 21 13.70 -7.55 26.96
CA ASP A 21 14.39 -7.98 25.73
C ASP A 21 13.40 -8.36 24.61
N TYR A 22 12.32 -9.07 24.96
CA TYR A 22 11.27 -9.43 24.02
C TYR A 22 10.51 -8.20 23.50
N LEU A 23 10.19 -7.24 24.38
CA LEU A 23 9.54 -6.00 23.98
C LEU A 23 10.43 -5.14 23.08
N GLU A 24 11.73 -5.04 23.37
CA GLU A 24 12.70 -4.33 22.54
C GLU A 24 12.82 -4.96 21.16
N LYS A 25 12.97 -6.29 21.08
CA LYS A 25 12.98 -7.04 19.80
C LYS A 25 11.68 -6.89 19.00
N ARG A 26 10.55 -6.68 19.67
CA ARG A 26 9.24 -6.50 19.02
C ARG A 26 9.03 -5.05 18.53
N GLN A 27 9.71 -4.08 19.14
CA GLN A 27 9.68 -2.67 18.73
C GLN A 27 10.70 -2.34 17.64
N GLU A 28 11.76 -3.13 17.48
CA GLU A 28 12.61 -3.08 16.29
C GLU A 28 11.78 -3.46 15.06
N LYS A 29 11.17 -2.46 14.41
CA LYS A 29 10.73 -2.59 13.02
C LYS A 29 11.96 -3.08 12.26
N LYS A 30 11.98 -4.35 11.84
CA LYS A 30 13.06 -4.90 11.00
C LYS A 30 13.36 -3.88 9.91
N GLN A 31 14.55 -3.30 9.94
CA GLN A 31 15.03 -2.50 8.83
C GLN A 31 15.27 -3.50 7.69
N ILE A 32 14.29 -3.60 6.80
CA ILE A 32 14.37 -4.48 5.63
C ILE A 32 15.42 -3.85 4.71
N ASN A 33 16.61 -4.45 4.66
CA ASN A 33 17.63 -4.06 3.70
C ASN A 33 17.20 -4.60 2.33
N LEU A 34 16.60 -3.74 1.53
CA LEU A 34 16.17 -4.11 0.18
C LEU A 34 17.39 -4.46 -0.69
N PRO A 35 17.29 -5.48 -1.55
CA PRO A 35 18.35 -5.80 -2.51
C PRO A 35 18.71 -4.59 -3.36
N PRO A 36 20.00 -4.37 -3.68
CA PRO A 36 20.48 -3.16 -4.33
C PRO A 36 19.88 -2.95 -5.73
N GLU A 37 19.38 -4.00 -6.38
CA GLU A 37 18.76 -3.96 -7.72
C GLU A 37 17.27 -3.57 -7.70
N THR A 38 16.72 -3.25 -6.53
CA THR A 38 15.30 -2.95 -6.37
C THR A 38 15.02 -1.46 -6.22
N ILE A 39 13.78 -1.10 -6.52
CA ILE A 39 13.21 0.22 -6.31
C ILE A 39 12.43 0.19 -5.01
N GLN A 40 12.70 1.17 -4.14
CA GLN A 40 11.93 1.36 -2.92
C GLN A 40 10.57 1.98 -3.24
N ILE A 41 9.51 1.34 -2.74
CA ILE A 41 8.14 1.85 -2.79
C ILE A 41 7.73 2.24 -1.37
N ASP A 42 7.30 3.49 -1.21
CA ASP A 42 7.00 4.03 0.11
C ASP A 42 5.49 4.06 0.39
N ASN A 43 5.12 3.83 1.64
CA ASN A 43 3.78 4.17 2.11
C ASN A 43 3.77 5.63 2.55
N LEU A 44 3.23 6.51 1.69
CA LEU A 44 3.27 7.95 1.89
C LEU A 44 2.02 8.49 2.58
N ASN A 45 2.22 9.56 3.35
CA ASN A 45 1.11 10.38 3.80
C ASN A 45 0.56 11.24 2.64
N ARG A 46 -0.70 11.69 2.75
CA ARG A 46 -1.41 12.52 1.76
C ARG A 46 -0.58 13.69 1.26
N LYS A 47 0.08 14.42 2.16
CA LYS A 47 0.92 15.58 1.82
C LYS A 47 2.14 15.19 0.98
N GLU A 48 2.76 14.06 1.30
CA GLU A 48 3.94 13.57 0.58
C GLU A 48 3.56 13.01 -0.79
N ALA A 49 2.43 12.29 -0.87
CA ALA A 49 1.87 11.81 -2.13
C ALA A 49 1.55 12.98 -3.07
N LEU A 50 0.90 14.04 -2.58
CA LEU A 50 0.66 15.26 -3.35
C LEU A 50 1.95 15.92 -3.81
N ASN A 51 2.97 15.99 -2.95
CA ASN A 51 4.27 16.56 -3.32
C ASN A 51 4.93 15.77 -4.46
N ARG A 52 4.95 14.43 -4.39
CA ARG A 52 5.47 13.59 -5.50
C ARG A 52 4.67 13.77 -6.78
N LEU A 53 3.34 13.87 -6.66
CA LEU A 53 2.46 14.12 -7.79
C LEU A 53 2.80 15.45 -8.47
N TYR A 54 2.91 16.54 -7.71
CA TYR A 54 3.23 17.86 -8.27
C TYR A 54 4.63 17.93 -8.85
N ASN A 55 5.64 17.36 -8.18
CA ASN A 55 7.00 17.30 -8.75
C ASN A 55 7.02 16.56 -10.10
N LEU A 56 6.24 15.49 -10.23
CA LEU A 56 6.09 14.78 -11.50
C LEU A 56 5.39 15.66 -12.54
N THR A 57 4.29 16.31 -12.18
CA THR A 57 3.57 17.22 -13.09
C THR A 57 4.45 18.38 -13.54
N ASP A 58 5.19 19.01 -12.64
CA ASP A 58 6.14 20.09 -12.94
C ASP A 58 7.22 19.62 -13.93
N SER A 59 7.79 18.42 -13.72
CA SER A 59 8.77 17.85 -14.64
C SER A 59 8.20 17.62 -16.05
N VAL A 60 6.91 17.27 -16.16
CA VAL A 60 6.23 17.10 -17.44
C VAL A 60 5.99 18.45 -18.10
N ILE A 61 5.57 19.47 -17.34
CA ILE A 61 5.35 20.83 -17.81
C ILE A 61 6.67 21.44 -18.34
N GLU A 62 7.78 21.27 -17.62
CA GLU A 62 9.10 21.70 -18.07
C GLU A 62 9.53 21.05 -19.38
N LYS A 63 9.26 19.74 -19.55
CA LYS A 63 9.51 19.03 -20.81
C LYS A 63 8.64 19.56 -21.95
N ILE A 64 7.39 19.94 -21.68
CA ILE A 64 6.51 20.56 -22.68
C ILE A 64 7.10 21.90 -23.14
N TYR A 65 7.52 22.76 -22.23
CA TYR A 65 8.07 24.07 -22.58
C TYR A 65 9.43 23.99 -23.28
N SER A 66 10.28 23.03 -22.91
CA SER A 66 11.63 22.90 -23.47
C SER A 66 11.69 22.19 -24.82
N SER A 67 11.02 21.04 -24.98
CA SER A 67 11.12 20.21 -26.18
C SER A 67 9.83 20.13 -27.00
N GLY A 68 8.68 20.53 -26.42
CA GLY A 68 7.35 20.30 -26.99
C GLY A 68 6.97 18.81 -27.09
N ARG A 69 7.81 17.91 -26.58
CA ARG A 69 7.68 16.45 -26.71
C ARG A 69 7.89 15.79 -25.34
N PRO A 70 6.88 15.84 -24.46
CA PRO A 70 7.01 15.25 -23.14
C PRO A 70 7.05 13.73 -23.19
N SER A 71 7.81 13.17 -22.25
CA SER A 71 7.86 11.75 -21.94
C SER A 71 7.81 11.54 -20.43
N ILE A 72 7.21 10.43 -20.03
CA ILE A 72 7.17 9.98 -18.63
C ILE A 72 7.92 8.65 -18.52
N GLN A 73 8.74 8.55 -17.49
CA GLN A 73 9.41 7.32 -17.11
C GLN A 73 8.72 6.74 -15.89
N LEU A 74 8.53 5.42 -15.91
CA LEU A 74 7.97 4.68 -14.79
C LEU A 74 8.63 3.30 -14.71
N PRO A 75 8.73 2.70 -13.53
CA PRO A 75 9.23 1.33 -13.40
C PRO A 75 8.42 0.33 -14.23
N SER A 76 9.11 -0.55 -14.96
CA SER A 76 8.47 -1.62 -15.71
C SER A 76 7.94 -2.69 -14.77
N ARG A 77 6.68 -3.10 -14.95
CA ARG A 77 6.04 -4.15 -14.13
C ARG A 77 6.00 -5.50 -14.85
N THR A 78 6.87 -5.69 -15.84
CA THR A 78 7.04 -6.96 -16.56
C THR A 78 7.65 -8.01 -15.65
N SER A 79 7.32 -9.30 -15.87
CA SER A 79 7.85 -10.41 -15.07
C SER A 79 9.37 -10.43 -14.97
N THR A 80 10.09 -10.02 -16.02
CA THR A 80 11.56 -9.92 -16.04
C THR A 80 12.12 -8.89 -15.07
N ASN A 81 11.33 -7.89 -14.66
CA ASN A 81 11.73 -6.84 -13.73
C ASN A 81 11.19 -7.07 -12.31
N ILE A 82 10.62 -8.24 -12.02
CA ILE A 82 10.17 -8.59 -10.67
C ILE A 82 11.27 -9.42 -10.02
N ILE A 83 11.73 -8.98 -8.86
CA ILE A 83 12.78 -9.64 -8.07
C ILE A 83 12.10 -10.31 -6.88
N TRP A 84 12.35 -11.61 -6.71
CA TRP A 84 11.93 -12.35 -5.53
C TRP A 84 13.00 -12.21 -4.45
N ASP A 85 12.59 -11.72 -3.28
CA ASP A 85 13.43 -11.64 -2.08
C ASP A 85 13.07 -12.79 -1.14
N GLU A 86 13.91 -13.83 -1.14
CA GLU A 86 13.72 -15.04 -0.32
C GLU A 86 13.83 -14.76 1.19
N GLU A 87 14.60 -13.75 1.62
CA GLU A 87 14.79 -13.48 3.04
C GLU A 87 13.57 -12.85 3.68
N ASN A 88 12.89 -11.97 2.93
CA ASN A 88 11.72 -11.24 3.40
C ASN A 88 10.39 -11.80 2.85
N ASP A 89 10.44 -12.80 1.96
CA ASP A 89 9.27 -13.39 1.29
C ASP A 89 8.48 -12.32 0.49
N LEU A 90 9.20 -11.44 -0.22
CA LEU A 90 8.64 -10.28 -0.92
C LEU A 90 8.89 -10.31 -2.44
N LEU A 91 7.88 -9.87 -3.20
CA LEU A 91 8.03 -9.52 -4.61
C LEU A 91 8.36 -8.03 -4.73
N LEU A 92 9.57 -7.74 -5.17
CA LEU A 92 10.11 -6.39 -5.28
C LEU A 92 10.21 -5.96 -6.75
N LEU A 93 10.10 -4.65 -6.96
CA LEU A 93 10.19 -4.04 -8.28
C LEU A 93 11.66 -3.75 -8.60
N GLY A 94 12.17 -4.24 -9.73
CA GLY A 94 13.53 -3.98 -10.19
C GLY A 94 13.69 -2.60 -10.82
N LYS A 95 14.94 -2.24 -11.13
CA LYS A 95 15.32 -0.91 -11.66
C LYS A 95 14.99 -0.64 -13.13
N GLN A 96 14.47 -1.61 -13.88
CA GLN A 96 14.16 -1.38 -15.30
C GLN A 96 13.03 -0.37 -15.43
N LEU A 97 13.31 0.74 -16.12
CA LEU A 97 12.31 1.77 -16.41
C LEU A 97 11.74 1.58 -17.82
N GLN A 98 10.44 1.88 -17.96
CA GLN A 98 9.77 2.05 -19.23
C GLN A 98 9.52 3.54 -19.47
N GLU A 99 9.71 3.99 -20.71
CA GLU A 99 9.37 5.34 -21.12
C GLU A 99 8.10 5.36 -21.97
N LYS A 100 7.18 6.27 -21.65
CA LYS A 100 5.94 6.51 -22.40
C LYS A 100 5.98 7.92 -23.02
N GLN A 101 5.97 7.97 -24.35
CA GLN A 101 6.00 9.22 -25.13
C GLN A 101 4.60 9.68 -25.50
N PHE A 102 4.31 10.97 -25.33
CA PHE A 102 2.95 11.51 -25.55
C PHE A 102 2.59 11.60 -27.03
N HIS A 103 3.60 11.72 -27.90
CA HIS A 103 3.45 11.95 -29.33
C HIS A 103 3.60 10.67 -30.18
N SER A 104 3.44 9.49 -29.59
CA SER A 104 3.49 8.22 -30.32
C SER A 104 2.12 7.57 -30.41
N LEU A 105 1.69 7.23 -31.64
CA LEU A 105 0.38 6.61 -31.92
C LEU A 105 0.15 5.33 -31.09
N SER A 106 1.21 4.58 -30.79
CA SER A 106 1.12 3.34 -30.01
C SER A 106 0.89 3.57 -28.51
N SER A 107 1.28 4.72 -27.96
CA SER A 107 1.21 5.02 -26.53
C SER A 107 0.20 6.12 -26.16
N VAL A 108 -0.33 6.87 -27.14
CA VAL A 108 -1.27 7.97 -26.90
C VAL A 108 -2.46 7.52 -26.05
N ALA A 109 -3.12 6.42 -26.42
CA ALA A 109 -4.28 5.95 -25.66
C ALA A 109 -3.95 5.57 -24.21
N ASP A 110 -2.81 4.90 -24.00
CA ASP A 110 -2.35 4.48 -22.67
C ASP A 110 -1.94 5.68 -21.81
N ILE A 111 -1.32 6.72 -22.39
CA ILE A 111 -0.96 7.94 -21.68
C ILE A 111 -2.19 8.78 -21.35
N THR A 112 -3.16 8.91 -22.27
CA THR A 112 -4.39 9.64 -21.99
C THR A 112 -5.15 9.02 -20.82
N ARG A 113 -5.23 7.68 -20.77
CA ARG A 113 -5.82 6.95 -19.63
C ARG A 113 -5.01 7.15 -18.34
N LEU A 114 -3.69 7.08 -18.42
CA LEU A 114 -2.80 7.33 -17.28
C LEU A 114 -3.03 8.73 -16.71
N MET A 115 -3.10 9.75 -17.57
CA MET A 115 -3.34 11.13 -17.17
C MET A 115 -4.72 11.34 -16.55
N ARG A 116 -5.76 10.68 -17.11
CA ARG A 116 -7.10 10.73 -16.51
C ARG A 116 -7.11 10.15 -15.10
N VAL A 117 -6.35 9.08 -14.84
CA VAL A 117 -6.22 8.51 -13.49
C VAL A 117 -5.37 9.41 -12.59
N LEU A 118 -4.31 10.03 -13.10
CA LEU A 118 -3.48 10.98 -12.33
C LEU A 118 -4.32 12.18 -11.86
N GLU A 119 -5.18 12.71 -12.73
CA GLU A 119 -6.14 13.76 -12.40
C GLU A 119 -7.10 13.30 -11.28
N ALA A 120 -7.68 12.11 -11.41
CA ALA A 120 -8.55 11.55 -10.37
C ALA A 120 -7.82 11.38 -9.02
N VAL A 121 -6.58 10.90 -9.02
CA VAL A 121 -5.75 10.78 -7.80
C VAL A 121 -5.49 12.14 -7.17
N ASN A 122 -5.15 13.16 -7.97
CA ASN A 122 -4.99 14.52 -7.47
C ASN A 122 -6.27 15.02 -6.80
N GLU A 123 -7.44 14.83 -7.43
CA GLU A 123 -8.72 15.22 -6.82
C GLU A 123 -9.01 14.50 -5.51
N LEU A 124 -8.78 13.19 -5.44
CA LEU A 124 -8.99 12.38 -4.24
C LEU A 124 -8.08 12.83 -3.09
N LEU A 125 -6.80 13.07 -3.38
CA LEU A 125 -5.84 13.54 -2.40
C LEU A 125 -6.14 14.96 -1.91
N VAL A 126 -6.55 15.87 -2.79
CA VAL A 126 -6.90 17.26 -2.42
C VAL A 126 -8.16 17.30 -1.57
N LYS A 127 -9.19 16.52 -1.93
CA LYS A 127 -10.49 16.50 -1.24
C LYS A 127 -10.51 15.56 -0.03
N ASP A 128 -9.43 14.83 0.23
CA ASP A 128 -9.36 13.77 1.25
C ASP A 128 -10.42 12.69 1.09
N LEU A 129 -10.77 12.38 -0.16
CA LEU A 129 -11.73 11.35 -0.51
C LEU A 129 -11.01 10.11 -1.00
N HIS A 130 -11.73 9.00 -0.97
CA HIS A 130 -11.24 7.73 -1.45
C HIS A 130 -12.20 7.16 -2.47
N ALA A 131 -11.67 6.41 -3.44
CA ALA A 131 -12.46 5.75 -4.46
C ALA A 131 -11.99 4.32 -4.67
N THR A 132 -12.92 3.46 -5.05
CA THR A 132 -12.65 2.09 -5.47
C THR A 132 -12.19 2.05 -6.92
N LYS A 133 -11.48 0.97 -7.31
CA LYS A 133 -11.09 0.73 -8.71
C LYS A 133 -12.28 0.85 -9.69
N ARG A 134 -13.46 0.40 -9.28
CA ARG A 134 -14.68 0.47 -10.11
C ARG A 134 -15.21 1.89 -10.27
N GLU A 135 -15.18 2.71 -9.22
CA GLU A 135 -15.57 4.11 -9.32
C GLU A 135 -14.67 4.87 -10.29
N ILE A 136 -13.35 4.60 -10.27
CA ILE A 136 -12.41 5.16 -11.25
C ILE A 136 -12.78 4.70 -12.67
N PHE A 137 -13.07 3.42 -12.88
CA PHE A 137 -13.51 2.92 -14.19
C PHE A 137 -14.81 3.59 -14.67
N TYR A 138 -15.79 3.75 -13.78
CA TYR A 138 -17.07 4.39 -14.13
C TYR A 138 -16.98 5.90 -14.35
N SER A 139 -15.91 6.55 -13.88
CA SER A 139 -15.68 7.98 -14.13
C SER A 139 -15.52 8.32 -15.62
N ASP A 140 -15.02 7.39 -16.43
CA ASP A 140 -14.89 7.55 -17.89
C ASP A 140 -14.84 6.19 -18.62
N VAL A 141 -15.97 5.51 -18.67
CA VAL A 141 -16.10 4.19 -19.31
C VAL A 141 -15.70 4.24 -20.80
N LYS A 142 -15.92 5.37 -21.48
CA LYS A 142 -15.61 5.50 -22.91
C LYS A 142 -14.10 5.55 -23.15
N LEU A 143 -13.37 6.26 -22.31
CA LEU A 143 -11.91 6.35 -22.40
C LEU A 143 -11.24 5.02 -22.03
N PHE A 144 -11.68 4.38 -20.95
CA PHE A 144 -11.09 3.14 -20.48
C PHE A 144 -11.50 1.94 -21.33
N GLY A 145 -12.76 1.88 -21.78
CA GLY A 145 -13.35 0.76 -22.52
C GLY A 145 -13.55 -0.47 -21.64
N GLU A 146 -12.45 -1.05 -21.15
CA GLU A 146 -12.42 -2.22 -20.27
C GLU A 146 -11.78 -1.88 -18.92
N GLN A 147 -12.25 -2.53 -17.85
CA GLN A 147 -11.73 -2.34 -16.50
C GLN A 147 -10.23 -2.65 -16.40
N LYS A 148 -9.71 -3.57 -17.22
CA LYS A 148 -8.28 -3.89 -17.29
C LYS A 148 -7.43 -2.65 -17.62
N ASN A 149 -7.94 -1.72 -18.42
CA ASN A 149 -7.21 -0.53 -18.83
C ASN A 149 -7.15 0.52 -17.70
N SER A 150 -8.23 0.69 -16.94
CA SER A 150 -8.22 1.54 -15.74
C SER A 150 -7.32 0.93 -14.66
N ASP A 151 -7.43 -0.38 -14.42
CA ASP A 151 -6.62 -1.08 -13.42
C ASP A 151 -5.12 -0.99 -13.74
N LYS A 152 -4.74 -1.19 -15.01
CA LYS A 152 -3.35 -0.99 -15.48
C LYS A 152 -2.86 0.43 -15.19
N SER A 153 -3.70 1.43 -15.47
CA SER A 153 -3.36 2.85 -15.28
C SER A 153 -3.22 3.20 -13.78
N ILE A 154 -4.09 2.68 -12.93
CA ILE A 154 -4.04 2.86 -11.47
C ILE A 154 -2.72 2.31 -10.90
N GLU A 155 -2.32 1.12 -11.34
CA GLU A 155 -1.08 0.50 -10.89
C GLU A 155 0.16 1.23 -11.44
N ASP A 156 0.12 1.68 -12.71
CA ASP A 156 1.18 2.48 -13.30
C ASP A 156 1.35 3.83 -12.57
N ILE A 157 0.27 4.49 -12.12
CA ILE A 157 0.36 5.71 -11.31
C ILE A 157 1.05 5.46 -9.97
N ALA A 158 0.66 4.38 -9.27
CA ALA A 158 1.26 4.06 -7.97
C ALA A 158 2.77 3.81 -8.11
N THR A 159 3.21 3.03 -9.10
CA THR A 159 4.65 2.79 -9.33
C THR A 159 5.37 4.02 -9.86
N MET A 160 4.73 4.85 -10.68
CA MET A 160 5.29 6.09 -11.20
C MET A 160 5.53 7.13 -10.08
N LEU A 161 4.69 7.16 -9.05
CA LEU A 161 4.88 7.99 -7.86
C LEU A 161 5.76 7.32 -6.79
N TYR A 162 6.24 6.10 -7.05
CA TYR A 162 6.99 5.27 -6.10
C TYR A 162 6.24 5.05 -4.77
N THR A 163 4.92 4.90 -4.84
CA THR A 163 4.06 4.73 -3.66
C THR A 163 3.31 3.42 -3.66
N THR A 164 2.85 3.00 -2.49
CA THR A 164 1.80 1.98 -2.43
C THR A 164 0.50 2.51 -3.05
N ARG A 165 -0.39 1.61 -3.47
CA ARG A 165 -1.69 1.98 -4.03
C ARG A 165 -2.56 2.72 -3.01
N ASN A 166 -2.50 2.36 -1.74
CA ASN A 166 -3.33 3.01 -0.71
C ASN A 166 -2.96 4.50 -0.57
N SER A 167 -1.69 4.85 -0.75
CA SER A 167 -1.23 6.25 -0.73
C SER A 167 -1.80 7.11 -1.85
N THR A 168 -2.41 6.54 -2.90
CA THR A 168 -3.11 7.30 -3.96
C THR A 168 -4.61 7.49 -3.67
N HIS A 169 -5.07 7.06 -2.50
CA HIS A 169 -6.48 7.03 -2.08
C HIS A 169 -7.39 6.16 -2.96
N ILE A 170 -6.80 5.32 -3.83
CA ILE A 170 -7.54 4.31 -4.59
C ILE A 170 -7.50 2.99 -3.83
N VAL A 171 -8.66 2.62 -3.29
CA VAL A 171 -8.78 1.49 -2.37
C VAL A 171 -9.47 0.28 -3.02
N ALA A 172 -9.32 -0.87 -2.38
CA ALA A 172 -10.09 -2.06 -2.77
C ALA A 172 -11.55 -1.91 -2.31
N SER A 173 -12.47 -2.61 -2.97
CA SER A 173 -13.81 -2.77 -2.42
C SER A 173 -13.78 -3.72 -1.23
N ALA A 174 -14.42 -3.34 -0.12
CA ALA A 174 -14.57 -4.20 1.05
C ALA A 174 -15.39 -5.44 0.69
N LYS A 175 -14.75 -6.62 0.78
CA LYS A 175 -15.40 -7.93 0.53
C LYS A 175 -15.05 -8.99 1.57
N GLY A 176 -14.00 -8.77 2.35
CA GLY A 176 -13.61 -9.67 3.43
C GLY A 176 -14.46 -9.44 4.66
N SER A 177 -14.74 -10.53 5.39
CA SER A 177 -15.32 -10.48 6.74
C SER A 177 -14.35 -11.16 7.71
N CYS A 178 -14.24 -10.60 8.90
CA CYS A 178 -13.42 -11.11 9.99
C CYS A 178 -14.32 -11.46 11.17
N ILE A 179 -14.02 -12.58 11.83
CA ILE A 179 -14.68 -13.02 13.06
C ILE A 179 -13.66 -13.83 13.87
N GLY A 180 -13.73 -13.73 15.20
CA GLY A 180 -12.82 -14.44 16.09
C GLY A 180 -12.53 -13.65 17.37
N ARG A 181 -11.69 -14.21 18.23
CA ARG A 181 -11.26 -13.58 19.49
C ARG A 181 -10.19 -12.52 19.21
N LEU A 182 -10.63 -11.44 18.57
CA LEU A 182 -9.83 -10.33 18.10
C LEU A 182 -10.52 -9.04 18.54
N ARG A 183 -9.76 -8.10 19.13
CA ARG A 183 -10.21 -6.73 19.34
C ARG A 183 -9.38 -5.80 18.49
N ILE A 184 -10.05 -4.99 17.69
CA ILE A 184 -9.43 -3.97 16.86
C ILE A 184 -9.91 -2.58 17.27
N ARG A 185 -9.10 -1.57 16.98
CA ARG A 185 -9.49 -0.16 17.00
C ARG A 185 -9.58 0.32 15.56
N ASP A 186 -10.76 0.81 15.15
CA ASP A 186 -10.93 1.54 13.90
C ASP A 186 -11.14 3.02 14.25
N LYS A 187 -10.11 3.84 14.04
CA LYS A 187 -10.05 5.24 14.48
C LYS A 187 -10.31 5.40 15.99
N SER A 188 -11.51 5.86 16.37
CA SER A 188 -11.92 6.08 17.76
C SER A 188 -12.60 4.87 18.39
N ASP A 189 -13.05 3.92 17.59
CA ASP A 189 -14.00 2.90 18.02
C ASP A 189 -13.28 1.58 18.25
N ILE A 190 -13.54 0.95 19.39
CA ILE A 190 -13.03 -0.39 19.71
C ILE A 190 -14.11 -1.40 19.33
N ILE A 191 -13.74 -2.32 18.47
CA ILE A 191 -14.62 -3.36 17.91
C ILE A 191 -14.15 -4.71 18.42
N ASP A 192 -15.02 -5.38 19.18
CA ASP A 192 -14.81 -6.75 19.64
C ASP A 192 -15.42 -7.72 18.62
N LEU A 193 -14.58 -8.52 17.97
CA LEU A 193 -15.00 -9.45 16.93
C LEU A 193 -15.50 -10.80 17.46
N GLU A 194 -15.44 -11.06 18.78
CA GLU A 194 -15.93 -12.30 19.39
C GLU A 194 -17.46 -12.33 19.42
N GLY A 195 -18.10 -11.16 19.56
CA GLY A 195 -19.52 -11.01 19.85
C GLY A 195 -20.41 -10.54 18.70
N LEU A 196 -19.96 -10.62 17.44
CA LEU A 196 -20.67 -10.01 16.29
C LEU A 196 -21.80 -10.86 15.69
N GLY A 197 -22.11 -12.02 16.29
CA GLY A 197 -23.13 -12.93 15.80
C GLY A 197 -22.76 -13.55 14.44
N SER A 198 -23.75 -13.75 13.57
CA SER A 198 -23.55 -14.42 12.28
C SER A 198 -22.95 -13.53 11.18
N GLY A 199 -22.94 -12.21 11.35
CA GLY A 199 -22.54 -11.25 10.31
C GLY A 199 -21.03 -11.00 10.23
N GLY A 200 -20.30 -11.19 11.33
CA GLY A 200 -18.89 -10.79 11.44
C GLY A 200 -18.67 -9.29 11.21
N TRP A 201 -17.42 -8.87 11.22
CA TRP A 201 -17.03 -7.50 10.89
C TRP A 201 -16.52 -7.42 9.46
N THR A 202 -17.05 -6.49 8.66
CA THR A 202 -16.55 -6.29 7.29
C THR A 202 -15.22 -5.54 7.32
N ILE A 203 -14.19 -6.12 6.71
CA ILE A 203 -12.86 -5.53 6.68
C ILE A 203 -12.90 -4.23 5.87
N SER A 204 -12.69 -3.11 6.58
CA SER A 204 -12.57 -1.80 5.97
C SER A 204 -11.41 -1.77 4.98
N PRO A 205 -11.56 -1.10 3.83
CA PRO A 205 -10.48 -0.98 2.86
C PRO A 205 -9.39 0.00 3.35
N MET A 206 -9.65 0.76 4.42
CA MET A 206 -8.72 1.68 5.08
C MET A 206 -7.92 0.97 6.18
N LEU A 207 -7.10 0.00 5.78
CA LEU A 207 -6.33 -0.81 6.72
C LEU A 207 -5.38 0.01 7.61
N ASP A 208 -4.89 1.15 7.11
CA ASP A 208 -3.99 2.03 7.86
C ASP A 208 -4.64 2.68 9.10
N ASN A 209 -5.98 2.70 9.17
CA ASN A 209 -6.73 3.20 10.33
C ASN A 209 -7.04 2.12 11.38
N ILE A 210 -6.71 0.87 11.10
CA ILE A 210 -7.03 -0.27 11.95
C ILE A 210 -5.80 -0.63 12.77
N GLU A 211 -5.97 -0.69 14.08
CA GLU A 211 -4.96 -1.17 15.02
C GLU A 211 -5.46 -2.44 15.71
N ILE A 212 -4.65 -3.50 15.73
CA ILE A 212 -4.96 -4.73 16.46
C ILE A 212 -4.58 -4.51 17.93
N LEU A 213 -5.57 -4.54 18.82
CA LEU A 213 -5.37 -4.35 20.27
C LEU A 213 -5.06 -5.68 20.96
N GLU A 214 -5.88 -6.69 20.69
CA GLU A 214 -5.79 -8.01 21.32
C GLU A 214 -6.10 -9.07 20.27
N SER A 215 -5.25 -10.09 20.18
CA SER A 215 -5.44 -11.25 19.30
C SER A 215 -4.94 -12.49 20.05
N ASP A 216 -5.70 -13.57 19.97
CA ASP A 216 -5.33 -14.86 20.53
C ASP A 216 -4.86 -15.88 19.47
N ALA A 217 -4.83 -15.46 18.21
CA ALA A 217 -4.28 -16.25 17.11
C ALA A 217 -2.75 -16.30 17.19
N GLU A 218 -2.19 -17.52 17.12
CA GLU A 218 -0.75 -17.80 16.99
C GLU A 218 -0.24 -17.59 15.55
#